data_AF-Q6J4P4-F1
#
_entry.id   AF-Q6J4P4-F1
#
_cell.length_a   1.000
_cell.length_b   1.000
_cell.length_c   1.000
_cell.angle_alpha   90.00
_cell.angle_beta   90.00
_cell.angle_gamma   90.00
#
_symmetry.space_group_name_H-M   'P 1'
#
loop_
_entity.id
_entity.type
_entity.pdbx_description
1 polymer ?
#
loop_
_entity_poly.entity_id
_entity_poly.type
_entity_poly.pdbx_seq_one_letter_code
_entity_poly.pdbx_strand_id
1 'polypeptide(L)' 'PRGLKKYETLSYLPDLTDEQLLKEIDYLIRSGWVPCLEFELEKGFVYREYHRSPGYYDGRYWTMWK' A
#
# COMPACT_ATOMS: atom_id res chain seq x y z
N PRO A 1 -8.57 -5.86 20.69
CA PRO A 1 -7.74 -5.52 19.50
C PRO A 1 -8.45 -4.52 18.56
N ARG A 2 -8.48 -3.23 18.93
CA ARG A 2 -9.05 -2.14 18.12
C ARG A 2 -7.93 -1.16 17.74
N GLY A 3 -8.05 -0.46 16.61
CA GLY A 3 -7.05 0.52 16.16
C GLY A 3 -5.72 -0.09 15.68
N LEU A 4 -5.73 -1.36 15.28
CA LEU A 4 -4.53 -2.12 14.90
C LEU A 4 -4.54 -2.54 13.42
N LYS A 5 -5.17 -1.75 12.55
CA LYS A 5 -5.13 -2.02 11.10
C LYS A 5 -3.69 -1.87 10.58
N LYS A 6 -3.38 -2.60 9.50
CA LYS A 6 -2.04 -2.72 8.92
C LYS A 6 -2.10 -2.52 7.41
N TYR A 7 -0.96 -2.14 6.84
CA TYR A 7 -0.82 -1.67 5.46
C TYR A 7 0.33 -2.42 4.75
N GLU A 8 0.39 -3.74 4.97
CA GLU A 8 1.43 -4.61 4.41
C GLU A 8 2.86 -4.23 4.86
N THR A 9 3.84 -4.34 3.95
CA THR A 9 5.28 -4.18 4.20
C THR A 9 5.57 -2.87 4.95
N LEU A 10 6.43 -2.96 5.98
CA LEU A 10 6.82 -1.89 6.93
C LEU A 10 5.76 -1.45 7.96
N SER A 11 4.47 -1.76 7.81
CA SER A 11 3.39 -1.23 8.70
C SER A 11 3.37 -1.75 10.16
N TYR A 12 4.32 -2.61 10.54
CA TYR A 12 4.52 -3.07 11.92
C TYR A 12 5.67 -2.35 12.63
N LEU A 13 6.48 -1.58 11.90
CA LEU A 13 7.54 -0.75 12.44
C LEU A 13 6.95 0.58 12.96
N PRO A 14 7.73 1.38 13.71
CA PRO A 14 7.41 2.79 13.92
C PRO A 14 7.25 3.54 12.58
N ASP A 15 6.49 4.63 12.59
CA ASP A 15 6.32 5.48 11.42
C ASP A 15 7.69 5.96 10.90
N LEU A 16 7.88 5.89 9.58
CA LEU A 16 9.12 6.28 8.96
C LEU A 16 9.30 7.80 9.04
N THR A 17 10.50 8.23 9.37
CA THR A 17 10.91 9.63 9.15
C THR A 17 11.06 9.91 7.66
N ASP A 18 11.05 11.19 7.27
CA ASP A 18 11.31 11.59 5.88
C ASP A 18 12.64 11.03 5.35
N GLU A 19 13.68 11.00 6.19
CA GLU A 19 14.98 10.43 5.85
C GLU A 19 14.93 8.92 5.58
N GLN A 20 14.12 8.17 6.34
CA GLN A 20 13.91 6.75 6.12
C GLN A 20 13.09 6.50 4.85
N LEU A 21 12.03 7.28 4.63
CA LEU A 21 11.21 7.21 3.41
C LEU A 21 12.06 7.45 2.15
N LEU A 22 12.94 8.46 2.17
CA LEU A 22 13.85 8.76 1.06
C LEU A 22 14.81 7.60 0.76
N LYS A 23 15.24 6.83 1.77
CA LYS A 23 16.10 5.65 1.57
C LYS A 23 15.39 4.51 0.84
N GLU A 24 14.11 4.30 1.12
CA GLU A 24 13.30 3.30 0.40
C GLU A 24 13.09 3.69 -1.07
N ILE A 25 12.86 4.98 -1.34
CA ILE A 25 12.77 5.51 -2.71
C ILE A 25 14.12 5.34 -3.45
N ASP A 26 15.23 5.69 -2.79
CA ASP A 26 16.58 5.51 -3.35
C ASP A 26 16.92 4.03 -3.60
N TYR A 27 16.48 3.11 -2.73
CA TYR A 27 16.62 1.67 -2.98
C TYR A 27 15.88 1.23 -4.25
N LEU A 28 14.65 1.70 -4.46
CA LEU A 28 13.86 1.38 -5.65
C LEU A 28 14.56 1.89 -6.93
N ILE A 29 15.04 3.13 -6.92
CA ILE A 29 15.74 3.75 -8.06
C ILE A 29 17.06 3.03 -8.37
N ARG A 30 17.87 2.72 -7.35
CA ARG A 30 19.14 1.99 -7.52
C ARG A 30 18.93 0.56 -8.02
N SER A 31 17.78 -0.03 -7.72
CA SER A 31 17.39 -1.36 -8.23
C SER A 31 16.90 -1.32 -9.69
N GLY A 32 16.81 -0.14 -10.30
CA GLY A 32 16.35 0.03 -11.68
C GLY A 32 14.84 -0.13 -11.85
N TRP A 33 14.07 -0.08 -10.76
CA TRP A 33 12.61 -0.17 -10.80
C TRP A 33 11.98 1.20 -11.05
N VAL A 34 10.81 1.22 -11.67
CA VAL A 34 10.07 2.47 -11.96
C VAL A 34 9.10 2.76 -10.81
N PRO A 35 9.25 3.88 -10.09
CA PRO A 35 8.34 4.23 -9.01
C PRO A 35 6.99 4.69 -9.54
N CYS A 36 5.93 4.41 -8.78
CA CYS A 36 4.57 4.88 -9.05
C CYS A 36 3.90 5.26 -7.71
N LEU A 37 2.96 6.20 -7.77
CA LEU A 37 2.12 6.57 -6.63
C LEU A 37 0.68 6.11 -6.89
N GLU A 38 0.04 5.59 -5.86
CA GLU A 38 -1.37 5.22 -5.86
C GLU A 38 -2.07 5.80 -4.63
N PHE A 39 -3.36 6.12 -4.75
CA PHE A 39 -4.17 6.67 -3.66
C PHE A 39 -5.62 6.15 -3.69
N GLU A 40 -6.28 6.16 -2.53
CA GLU A 40 -7.67 5.72 -2.34
C GLU A 40 -8.34 6.59 -1.27
N LEU A 41 -9.59 7.01 -1.52
CA LEU A 41 -10.31 7.97 -0.66
C LEU A 41 -11.48 7.34 0.09
N GLU A 42 -12.06 6.26 -0.45
CA GLU A 42 -13.27 5.63 0.08
C GLU A 42 -12.95 4.35 0.84
N LYS A 43 -12.19 3.42 0.24
CA LYS A 43 -12.04 2.05 0.75
C LYS A 43 -10.57 1.60 0.81
N GLY A 44 -9.82 2.14 1.78
CA GLY A 44 -8.38 1.83 1.97
C GLY A 44 -8.03 0.41 2.45
N PHE A 45 -8.98 -0.53 2.50
CA PHE A 45 -8.73 -1.93 2.86
C PHE A 45 -9.53 -2.86 1.97
N VAL A 46 -8.98 -4.06 1.71
CA VAL A 46 -9.67 -5.10 0.96
C VAL A 46 -11.02 -5.50 1.59
N TYR A 47 -12.00 -5.77 0.74
CA TYR A 47 -13.34 -6.20 1.11
C TYR A 47 -13.90 -7.14 0.02
N ARG A 48 -15.15 -7.60 0.17
CA ARG A 48 -15.82 -8.47 -0.81
C ARG A 48 -17.28 -8.07 -0.97
N GLU A 49 -17.58 -7.49 -2.12
CA GLU A 49 -18.91 -7.02 -2.51
C GLU A 49 -19.40 -7.76 -3.75
N TYR A 50 -18.59 -7.84 -4.81
CA TYR A 50 -19.05 -8.25 -6.13
C TYR A 50 -18.86 -9.74 -6.44
N HIS A 51 -17.92 -10.42 -5.79
CA HIS A 51 -17.74 -11.88 -5.97
C HIS A 51 -17.09 -12.58 -4.77
N ARG A 52 -17.24 -13.92 -4.71
CA ARG A 52 -16.71 -14.75 -3.60
C ARG A 52 -15.88 -15.97 -4.01
N SER A 53 -15.50 -16.11 -5.28
CA SER A 53 -14.58 -17.19 -5.69
C SER A 53 -13.21 -17.10 -5.01
N PRO A 54 -12.48 -18.22 -4.93
CA PRO A 54 -11.09 -18.21 -4.48
C PRO A 54 -10.24 -17.18 -5.23
N GLY A 55 -9.43 -16.40 -4.51
CA GLY A 55 -8.54 -15.37 -5.08
C GLY A 55 -9.19 -14.03 -5.45
N TYR A 56 -10.52 -13.90 -5.33
CA TYR A 56 -11.22 -12.64 -5.60
C TYR A 56 -11.44 -11.79 -4.34
N TYR A 57 -10.95 -10.55 -4.40
CA TYR A 57 -11.15 -9.50 -3.40
C TYR A 57 -11.31 -8.14 -4.09
N ASP A 58 -12.23 -7.35 -3.58
CA ASP A 58 -12.45 -5.95 -3.97
C ASP A 58 -11.54 -5.02 -3.15
N GLY A 59 -11.30 -3.81 -3.64
CA GLY A 59 -10.44 -2.83 -2.96
C GLY A 59 -8.94 -3.15 -3.00
N ARG A 60 -8.52 -4.04 -3.92
CA ARG A 60 -7.09 -4.29 -4.20
C ARG A 60 -6.46 -3.24 -5.09
N TYR A 61 -7.23 -2.67 -6.02
CA TYR A 61 -6.76 -1.61 -6.91
C TYR A 61 -7.04 -0.25 -6.30
N TRP A 62 -6.06 0.63 -6.35
CA TRP A 62 -6.16 2.04 -6.00
C TRP A 62 -6.03 2.91 -7.25
N THR A 63 -6.29 4.21 -7.11
CA THR A 63 -6.20 5.16 -8.23
C THR A 63 -4.74 5.58 -8.43
N MET A 64 -4.25 5.45 -9.66
CA MET A 64 -2.90 5.89 -10.05
C MET A 64 -2.79 7.42 -10.02
N TRP A 65 -1.67 7.93 -9.50
CA TRP A 65 -1.34 9.36 -9.54
C TRP A 65 -0.32 9.67 -10.63
N LYS A 66 -0.78 10.40 -11.65
CA LYS A 66 -0.12 10.69 -12.95
C LYS A 66 -0.01 9.49 -13.89
#